data_AF-A0A7S1RZ57-F1
#
_entry.id   AF-A0A7S1RZ57-F1
#
_cell.length_a   1.000
_cell.length_b   1.000
_cell.length_c   1.000
_cell.angle_alpha   90.00
_cell.angle_beta   90.00
_cell.angle_gamma   90.00
#
_symmetry.space_group_name_H-M   'P 1'
#
loop_
_entity.id
_entity.type
_entity.pdbx_description
1 polymer ?
#
loop_
_entity_poly.entity_id
_entity_poly.type
_entity_poly.pdbx_seq_one_letter_code
_entity_poly.pdbx_strand_id
1 'polypeptide(L)'
;ALEAFRKAIEALVPSYIRPARRASTVGSGLGDDSDEEEDAGVEPLVEQQWRGSIYCALHLDADAAYDPATGSYTFASGGAARTQAELIEHYVALCASEPLLRVMVQPLSPRDAGGLKVLRQRLPAEVLIVQDMPEQAEG
;
A
#
# COMPACT_ATOMS: atom_id res chain seq x y z
N ALA A 1 7.28 6.73 13.89
CA ALA A 1 7.42 6.89 12.41
C ALA A 1 8.43 5.94 11.74
N LEU A 2 9.76 6.09 11.89
CA LEU A 2 10.75 5.39 11.04
C LEU A 2 10.73 3.85 11.18
N GLU A 3 10.63 3.31 12.40
CA GLU A 3 10.55 1.85 12.60
C GLU A 3 9.24 1.25 12.08
N ALA A 4 8.13 1.99 12.23
CA ALA A 4 6.83 1.57 11.70
C ALA A 4 6.82 1.56 10.17
N PHE A 5 7.47 2.56 9.55
CA PHE A 5 7.71 2.57 8.11
C PHE A 5 8.58 1.39 7.66
N ARG A 6 9.68 1.09 8.37
CA ARG A 6 10.55 -0.05 8.05
C ARG A 6 9.80 -1.37 8.10
N LYS A 7 9.02 -1.62 9.16
CA LYS A 7 8.19 -2.83 9.29
C LYS A 7 7.13 -2.94 8.20
N ALA A 8 6.54 -1.81 7.79
CA ALA A 8 5.58 -1.78 6.69
C ALA A 8 6.22 -2.16 5.36
N ILE A 9 7.42 -1.63 5.06
CA ILE A 9 8.18 -2.02 3.87
C ILE A 9 8.55 -3.50 3.93
N GLU A 10 9.05 -4.00 5.06
CA GLU A 10 9.40 -5.42 5.24
C GLU A 10 8.22 -6.37 5.02
N ALA A 11 7.00 -5.96 5.40
CA ALA A 11 5.77 -6.73 5.14
C ALA A 11 5.38 -6.76 3.64
N LEU A 12 5.84 -5.80 2.84
CA LEU A 12 5.62 -5.73 1.40
C LEU A 12 6.74 -6.39 0.59
N VAL A 13 7.91 -6.67 1.19
CA VAL A 13 9.02 -7.30 0.47
C VAL A 13 8.61 -8.70 0.02
N PRO A 14 8.51 -8.98 -1.30
CA PRO A 14 8.29 -10.34 -1.75
C PRO A 14 9.46 -11.22 -1.32
N SER A 15 9.16 -12.42 -0.81
CA SER A 15 10.19 -13.43 -0.59
C SER A 15 10.79 -13.77 -1.96
N TYR A 16 12.04 -13.34 -2.19
CA TYR A 16 12.76 -13.69 -3.40
C TYR A 16 12.90 -15.22 -3.47
N ILE A 17 12.06 -15.86 -4.28
CA ILE A 17 12.30 -17.23 -4.71
C ILE A 17 13.56 -17.14 -5.57
N ARG A 18 14.69 -17.59 -5.03
CA ARG A 18 15.89 -17.80 -5.84
C ARG A 18 15.45 -18.67 -7.00
N PRO A 19 15.61 -18.24 -8.27
CA PRO A 19 15.32 -19.13 -9.37
C PRO A 19 16.17 -20.37 -9.13
N ALA A 20 15.52 -21.51 -8.92
CA ALA A 20 16.20 -22.78 -8.95
C ALA A 20 16.97 -22.76 -10.26
N ARG A 21 18.30 -22.78 -10.19
CA ARG A 21 19.14 -22.93 -11.38
C ARG A 21 18.49 -24.08 -12.13
N ARG A 22 17.87 -23.80 -13.27
CA ARG A 22 17.46 -24.85 -14.20
C ARG A 22 18.74 -25.63 -14.41
N ALA A 23 18.82 -26.80 -13.78
CA ALA A 23 19.83 -27.78 -14.14
C ALA A 23 19.59 -27.94 -15.64
N SER A 24 20.54 -27.46 -16.42
CA SER A 24 20.57 -27.61 -17.85
C SER A 24 20.78 -29.10 -18.13
N THR A 25 19.73 -29.89 -17.93
CA THR A 25 19.68 -31.26 -18.38
C THR A 25 19.23 -31.18 -19.82
N VAL A 26 20.20 -30.91 -20.69
CA VAL A 26 20.10 -31.30 -22.10
C VAL A 26 19.99 -32.82 -22.08
N GLY A 27 18.78 -33.33 -22.30
CA GLY A 27 18.47 -34.75 -22.26
C GLY A 27 17.19 -35.02 -23.05
N SER A 28 17.39 -35.43 -24.30
CA SER A 28 16.38 -35.92 -25.24
C SER A 28 15.38 -36.90 -24.62
N GLY A 29 14.11 -36.81 -25.03
CA GLY A 29 13.12 -37.86 -24.77
C GLY A 29 11.77 -37.53 -25.36
N LEU A 30 11.45 -38.17 -26.49
CA LEU A 30 10.12 -38.20 -27.12
C LEU A 30 9.09 -38.79 -26.15
N GLY A 31 7.94 -38.15 -26.01
CA GLY A 31 6.83 -38.62 -25.18
C GLY A 31 5.59 -37.75 -25.37
N ASP A 32 4.76 -38.19 -26.30
CA ASP A 32 3.39 -37.80 -26.57
C ASP A 32 2.48 -38.15 -25.38
N ASP A 33 1.81 -37.15 -24.79
CA ASP A 33 0.46 -37.27 -24.24
C ASP A 33 -0.05 -35.86 -23.91
N SER A 34 -1.17 -35.50 -24.55
CA SER A 34 -1.79 -34.18 -24.48
C SER A 34 -2.78 -34.15 -23.32
N ASP A 35 -2.34 -33.67 -22.16
CA ASP A 35 -3.23 -33.17 -21.11
C ASP A 35 -3.26 -31.64 -21.19
N GLU A 36 -4.34 -31.09 -21.76
CA GLU A 36 -4.70 -29.69 -21.65
C GLU A 36 -5.17 -29.42 -20.20
N GLU A 37 -4.22 -29.34 -19.26
CA GLU A 37 -4.48 -28.68 -17.99
C GLU A 37 -4.70 -27.20 -18.29
N GLU A 38 -5.91 -26.71 -18.01
CA GLU A 38 -6.23 -25.28 -17.97
C GLU A 38 -5.16 -24.59 -17.12
N ASP A 39 -4.22 -23.93 -17.81
CA ASP A 39 -3.18 -23.08 -17.23
C ASP A 39 -3.90 -22.02 -16.39
N ALA A 40 -4.00 -22.31 -15.10
CA ALA A 40 -4.67 -21.49 -14.11
C ALA A 40 -3.87 -20.21 -13.92
N GLY A 41 -4.00 -19.28 -14.88
CA GLY A 41 -3.56 -17.90 -14.85
C GLY A 41 -2.30 -17.66 -14.04
N VAL A 42 -1.21 -18.37 -14.32
CA VAL A 42 0.07 -18.09 -13.67
C VAL A 42 0.54 -16.74 -14.18
N GLU A 43 0.20 -15.70 -13.43
CA GLU A 43 0.59 -14.32 -13.73
C GLU A 43 2.11 -14.32 -14.00
N PRO A 44 2.56 -13.78 -15.16
CA PRO A 44 3.95 -13.87 -15.57
C PRO A 44 4.88 -13.42 -14.44
N LEU A 45 5.97 -14.16 -14.22
CA LEU A 45 6.96 -13.86 -13.16
C LEU A 45 7.44 -12.39 -13.21
N VAL A 46 7.49 -11.80 -14.41
CA VAL A 46 7.82 -10.38 -14.62
C VAL A 46 6.77 -9.46 -14.02
N GLU A 47 5.48 -9.76 -14.16
CA GLU A 47 4.39 -9.00 -13.55
C GLU A 47 4.37 -9.18 -12.03
N GLN A 48 4.64 -10.39 -11.52
CA GLN A 48 4.86 -10.62 -10.08
C GLN A 48 6.07 -9.83 -9.53
N GLN A 49 7.18 -9.80 -10.26
CA GLN A 49 8.38 -9.07 -9.86
C GLN A 49 8.19 -7.55 -9.98
N TRP A 50 7.47 -7.06 -10.98
CA TRP A 50 7.11 -5.64 -11.12
C TRP A 50 6.19 -5.18 -9.99
N ARG A 51 5.20 -5.99 -9.62
CA ARG A 51 4.40 -5.80 -8.40
C ARG A 51 5.25 -5.88 -7.11
N GLY A 52 6.47 -6.40 -7.19
CA GLY A 52 7.38 -6.66 -6.08
C GLY A 52 8.52 -5.66 -5.86
N SER A 53 8.83 -4.82 -6.85
CA SER A 53 10.17 -4.18 -6.93
C SER A 53 10.20 -2.67 -6.71
N ILE A 54 9.11 -1.95 -6.96
CA ILE A 54 9.05 -0.48 -6.78
C ILE A 54 7.72 -0.11 -6.16
N TYR A 55 7.77 0.62 -5.05
CA TYR A 55 6.60 1.16 -4.37
C TYR A 55 6.79 2.63 -4.06
N CYS A 56 5.72 3.39 -4.19
CA CYS A 56 5.62 4.76 -3.73
C CYS A 56 5.04 4.78 -2.31
N ALA A 57 5.67 5.60 -1.46
CA ALA A 57 5.15 5.96 -0.15
C ALA A 57 4.78 7.44 -0.16
N LEU A 58 3.57 7.74 0.31
CA LEU A 58 3.09 9.11 0.43
C LEU A 58 3.06 9.51 1.91
N HIS A 59 3.87 10.50 2.27
CA HIS A 59 3.89 11.09 3.61
C HIS A 59 3.13 12.41 3.60
N LEU A 60 2.03 12.47 4.34
CA LEU A 60 1.10 13.60 4.29
C LEU A 60 1.23 14.55 5.47
N ASP A 61 1.69 14.06 6.62
CA ASP A 61 1.67 14.79 7.89
C ASP A 61 0.32 15.52 8.11
N ALA A 62 -0.77 14.75 8.01
CA ALA A 62 -2.11 15.33 8.01
C ALA A 62 -2.48 15.99 9.35
N ASP A 63 -1.73 15.72 10.43
CA ASP A 63 -1.91 16.42 11.69
C ASP A 63 -1.50 17.88 11.60
N ALA A 64 -0.39 18.19 10.92
CA ALA A 64 0.04 19.57 10.69
C ALA A 64 -0.95 20.34 9.79
N ALA A 65 -1.65 19.64 8.89
CA ALA A 65 -2.65 20.20 7.99
C ALA A 65 -4.06 20.32 8.62
N TYR A 66 -4.29 19.76 9.81
CA TYR A 66 -5.62 19.66 10.41
C TYR A 66 -5.93 20.85 11.33
N ASP A 67 -7.05 21.51 11.03
CA ASP A 67 -7.65 22.53 11.88
C ASP A 67 -8.79 21.95 12.73
N PRO A 68 -8.61 21.82 14.06
CA PRO A 68 -9.64 21.28 14.94
C PRO A 68 -10.86 22.20 15.11
N ALA A 69 -10.74 23.49 14.81
CA ALA A 69 -11.88 24.41 14.92
C ALA A 69 -12.89 24.20 13.79
N THR A 70 -12.41 23.84 12.60
CA THR A 70 -13.23 23.61 11.40
C THR A 70 -13.39 22.13 11.05
N GLY A 71 -12.63 21.24 11.66
CA GLY A 71 -12.63 19.80 11.35
C GLY A 71 -12.16 19.49 9.93
N SER A 72 -11.28 20.32 9.39
CA SER A 72 -10.87 20.29 7.98
C SER A 72 -9.35 20.29 7.81
N TYR A 73 -8.90 19.81 6.66
CA TYR A 73 -7.50 19.67 6.27
C TYR A 73 -7.12 20.66 5.17
N THR A 74 -6.00 21.34 5.33
CA THR A 74 -5.43 22.26 4.33
C THR A 74 -3.94 22.03 4.16
N PHE A 75 -3.54 21.44 3.03
CA PHE A 75 -2.14 21.04 2.78
C PHE A 75 -1.27 22.13 2.12
N ALA A 76 -1.89 23.17 1.55
CA ALA A 76 -1.19 24.27 0.90
C ALA A 76 -1.78 25.60 1.36
N SER A 77 -0.93 26.63 1.51
CA SER A 77 -1.42 27.98 1.84
C SER A 77 -2.37 28.48 0.77
N GLY A 78 -3.60 28.83 1.15
CA GLY A 78 -4.68 29.20 0.23
C GLY A 78 -5.29 28.03 -0.56
N GLY A 79 -4.92 26.79 -0.23
CA GLY A 79 -5.52 25.58 -0.80
C GLY A 79 -6.96 25.37 -0.35
N ALA A 80 -7.67 24.50 -1.06
CA ALA A 80 -9.02 24.10 -0.67
C ALA A 80 -8.97 23.31 0.64
N ALA A 81 -9.74 23.77 1.63
CA ALA A 81 -10.00 22.99 2.83
C ALA A 81 -10.85 21.77 2.46
N ARG A 82 -10.48 20.61 2.98
CA ARG A 82 -11.21 19.35 2.79
C ARG A 82 -11.64 18.78 4.12
N THR A 83 -12.87 18.33 4.21
CA THR A 83 -13.35 17.52 5.33
C THR A 83 -12.66 16.15 5.33
N GLN A 84 -12.75 15.43 6.45
CA GLN A 84 -12.26 14.04 6.56
C GLN A 84 -12.82 13.15 5.42
N ALA A 85 -14.12 13.23 5.15
CA ALA A 85 -14.76 12.39 4.13
C ALA A 85 -14.23 12.69 2.73
N GLU A 86 -14.11 13.97 2.37
CA GLU A 86 -13.57 14.39 1.06
C GLU A 86 -12.11 14.00 0.89
N LEU A 87 -11.33 14.07 1.97
CA LEU A 87 -9.94 13.66 1.95
C LEU A 87 -9.79 12.13 1.78
N ILE A 88 -10.64 11.34 2.43
CA ILE A 88 -10.68 9.88 2.25
C ILE A 88 -11.06 9.54 0.80
N GLU A 89 -12.08 10.18 0.23
CA GLU A 89 -12.44 9.98 -1.19
C GLU A 89 -11.26 10.27 -2.12
N HIS A 90 -10.54 11.36 -1.84
CA HIS A 90 -9.36 11.72 -2.60
C HIS A 90 -8.26 10.65 -2.52
N TYR A 91 -7.99 10.09 -1.33
CA TYR A 91 -7.02 9.01 -1.17
C TYR A 91 -7.43 7.72 -1.88
N VAL A 92 -8.72 7.37 -1.85
CA VAL A 92 -9.24 6.20 -2.58
C VAL A 92 -9.02 6.39 -4.08
N ALA A 93 -9.36 7.55 -4.63
CA ALA A 93 -9.12 7.86 -6.03
C ALA A 93 -7.63 7.86 -6.39
N LEU A 94 -6.77 8.39 -5.51
CA LEU A 94 -5.33 8.40 -5.70
C LEU A 94 -4.75 6.98 -5.74
N CYS A 95 -5.09 6.12 -4.77
CA CYS A 95 -4.62 4.73 -4.75
C CYS A 95 -5.18 3.90 -5.92
N ALA A 96 -6.37 4.23 -6.43
CA ALA A 96 -6.94 3.58 -7.61
C ALA A 96 -6.23 4.01 -8.91
N SER A 97 -5.80 5.27 -8.99
CA SER A 97 -5.12 5.83 -10.17
C SER A 97 -3.61 5.59 -10.18
N GLU A 98 -3.00 5.36 -9.02
CA GLU A 98 -1.56 5.14 -8.86
C GLU A 98 -1.26 3.76 -8.26
N PRO A 99 -1.14 2.70 -9.09
CA PRO A 99 -0.95 1.32 -8.64
C PRO A 99 0.33 1.07 -7.83
N LEU A 100 1.30 1.99 -7.92
CA LEU A 100 2.56 1.94 -7.18
C LEU A 100 2.43 2.51 -5.76
N LEU A 101 1.39 3.29 -5.47
CA LEU A 101 1.16 3.83 -4.13
C LEU A 101 0.72 2.70 -3.19
N ARG A 102 1.66 2.17 -2.41
CA ARG A 102 1.42 1.06 -1.48
C ARG A 102 1.56 1.45 -0.02
N VAL A 103 2.04 2.66 0.29
CA VAL A 103 2.22 3.10 1.68
C VAL A 103 1.70 4.52 1.84
N MET A 104 0.83 4.74 2.82
CA MET A 104 0.39 6.06 3.28
C MET A 104 0.88 6.27 4.70
N VAL A 105 1.63 7.34 4.93
CA VAL A 105 2.16 7.71 6.24
C VAL A 105 1.45 8.95 6.75
N GLN A 106 0.88 8.81 7.95
CA GLN A 106 0.10 9.83 8.65
C GLN A 106 -0.98 10.48 7.76
N PRO A 107 -1.87 9.68 7.13
CA PRO A 107 -2.84 10.21 6.18
C PRO A 107 -3.95 11.05 6.81
N LEU A 108 -4.19 10.88 8.12
CA LEU A 108 -5.19 11.61 8.89
C LEU A 108 -4.60 12.07 10.23
N SER A 109 -5.16 13.13 10.79
CA SER A 109 -4.78 13.60 12.12
C SER A 109 -5.26 12.61 13.20
N PRO A 110 -4.44 12.29 14.22
CA PRO A 110 -4.90 11.55 15.40
C PRO A 110 -6.04 12.25 16.16
N ARG A 111 -6.16 13.57 16.00
CA ARG A 111 -7.20 14.41 16.63
C ARG A 111 -8.55 14.29 15.90
N ASP A 112 -8.56 13.69 14.71
CA ASP A 112 -9.74 13.50 13.88
C ASP A 112 -10.20 12.03 13.97
N ALA A 113 -10.98 11.75 15.00
CA ALA A 113 -11.33 10.39 15.40
C ALA A 113 -12.16 9.64 14.34
N GLY A 114 -11.95 8.32 14.25
CA GLY A 114 -12.76 7.41 13.44
C GLY A 114 -12.41 7.33 11.95
N GLY A 115 -11.73 8.34 11.39
CA GLY A 115 -11.41 8.39 9.96
C GLY A 115 -10.49 7.28 9.47
N LEU A 116 -9.54 6.82 10.31
CA LEU A 116 -8.60 5.76 9.93
C LEU A 116 -9.30 4.41 9.67
N LYS A 117 -10.34 4.10 10.46
CA LYS A 117 -11.12 2.86 10.27
C LYS A 117 -11.87 2.90 8.93
N VAL A 118 -12.48 4.04 8.63
CA VAL A 118 -13.20 4.26 7.36
C VAL A 118 -12.21 4.21 6.19
N LEU A 119 -11.07 4.89 6.30
CA LEU A 119 -10.03 4.87 5.27
C LEU A 119 -9.53 3.45 4.98
N ARG A 120 -9.24 2.66 6.03
CA ARG A 120 -8.82 1.26 5.88
C ARG A 120 -9.85 0.38 5.18
N GLN A 121 -11.15 0.57 5.46
CA GLN A 121 -12.22 -0.19 4.83
C GLN A 121 -12.38 0.12 3.33
N ARG A 122 -11.93 1.29 2.90
CA ARG A 122 -12.09 1.77 1.52
C ARG A 122 -10.84 1.64 0.66
N LEU A 123 -9.66 1.62 1.27
CA LEU A 123 -8.41 1.43 0.54
C LEU A 123 -8.21 -0.03 0.14
N PRO A 124 -7.58 -0.29 -1.02
CA PRO A 124 -7.14 -1.63 -1.42
C PRO A 124 -6.31 -2.31 -0.33
N ALA A 125 -6.50 -3.62 -0.12
CA ALA A 125 -5.92 -4.37 1.00
C ALA A 125 -4.39 -4.27 1.05
N GLU A 126 -3.76 -4.17 -0.11
CA GLU A 126 -2.32 -3.98 -0.31
C GLU A 126 -1.74 -2.63 0.16
N VAL A 127 -2.57 -1.59 0.35
CA VAL A 127 -2.08 -0.27 0.75
C VAL A 127 -1.89 -0.27 2.25
N LEU A 128 -0.66 -0.09 2.73
CA LEU A 128 -0.35 0.01 4.14
C LEU A 128 -0.58 1.43 4.66
N ILE A 129 -1.17 1.53 5.86
CA ILE A 129 -1.34 2.78 6.58
C ILE A 129 -0.40 2.78 7.76
N VAL A 130 0.50 3.76 7.82
CA VAL A 130 1.41 4.00 8.94
C VAL A 130 0.92 5.22 9.70
N GLN A 131 0.42 5.02 10.91
CA GLN A 131 -0.01 6.10 11.81
C GLN A 131 0.72 5.94 13.14
N ASP A 132 1.27 7.04 13.67
CA ASP A 132 1.70 7.06 15.06
C ASP A 132 0.43 7.13 15.94
N MET A 133 0.18 6.05 16.68
CA MET A 133 -0.85 6.06 17.71
C MET A 133 -0.32 6.89 18.87
N PRO A 134 -1.08 7.88 19.40
CA PRO A 134 -0.67 8.53 20.63
C PRO A 134 -0.57 7.42 21.70
N GLU A 135 0.60 7.31 22.33
CA GLU A 135 0.77 6.47 23.51
C GLU A 135 -0.36 6.83 24.47
N GLN A 136 -1.20 5.84 24.79
CA GLN A 136 -2.18 6.03 25.84
C GLN A 136 -1.38 6.35 27.09
N ALA A 137 -1.45 7.61 27.53
CA ALA A 137 -0.97 7.99 28.84
C ALA A 137 -1.79 7.17 29.84
N GLU A 138 -1.20 6.07 30.33
CA GLU A 138 -1.74 5.30 31.45
C GLU A 138 -1.92 6.28 32.61
N GLY A 139 -3.18 6.49 32.99
CA GLY A 139 -3.60 7.24 34.17
C GLY A 139 -3.97 6.30 35.30
#